data_AF-A0A2D4IXS2-F1
#
_entry.id   AF-A0A2D4IXS2-F1
#
_cell.length_a   1.000
_cell.length_b   1.000
_cell.length_c   1.000
_cell.angle_alpha   90.00
_cell.angle_beta   90.00
_cell.angle_gamma   90.00
#
_symmetry.space_group_name_H-M   'P 1'
#
loop_
_entity.id
_entity.type
_entity.pdbx_description
1 polymer ?
#
loop_
_entity_poly.entity_id
_entity_poly.type
_entity_poly.pdbx_seq_one_letter_code
_entity_poly.pdbx_strand_id
1 'polypeptide(L)'
;ALSEAQSRNQYLQDQVGMQRQVLKEMEQQLQSSQKAAAQLRAQVTMSESELEQSREQMLEEMQNMEEDKNRAIEEAFARAQLEMKAVHENLAGVRANLLTLQPALRTLTSDYNSLKRQVKEFPLLLQEALQSARTEIGQAIEEVSSTNQELLRKYRKELQLRKKCHNELVRLKGNIRVFGRVRPVQAEDGEGPEAVSAITFDPEDDGILHLMHKGKLVSFELDKVFRPEATQEDVFREVQALITSCIDGYNVCIFAYGQTGAGKTYTMEGRPENPGINQRALQLLFSEVRSKAPDWNYSITVSVAEIYNEALRDLLGKEPQEKLEIRLCPDGSGQLYVPGLTEFPVHSVEGINQVSRDRRGFLVCQAHPRGLRGGSPFCP
;
A
#
# COMPACT_ATOMS: atom_id res chain seq x y z
N ALA A 1 4.32 -137.57 134.98
CA ALA A 1 2.92 -137.20 134.64
C ALA A 1 2.47 -135.84 135.22
N LEU A 2 2.94 -135.36 136.39
CA LEU A 2 2.46 -134.07 136.96
C LEU A 2 3.18 -132.80 136.39
N SER A 3 4.40 -132.92 135.85
CA SER A 3 5.18 -131.78 135.36
C SER A 3 4.75 -131.22 134.00
N GLU A 4 4.05 -131.99 133.16
CA GLU A 4 3.63 -131.54 131.81
C GLU A 4 2.31 -130.75 131.82
N ALA A 5 1.47 -130.91 132.84
CA ALA A 5 0.19 -130.20 132.93
C ALA A 5 0.33 -128.74 133.40
N GLN A 6 1.35 -128.42 134.21
CA GLN A 6 1.56 -127.06 134.73
C GLN A 6 2.15 -126.10 133.70
N SER A 7 3.03 -126.54 132.79
CA SER A 7 3.59 -125.63 131.78
C SER A 7 2.56 -125.20 130.73
N ARG A 8 1.57 -126.08 130.46
CA ARG A 8 0.53 -125.82 129.45
C ARG A 8 -0.52 -124.79 129.90
N ASN A 9 -0.75 -124.66 131.21
CA ASN A 9 -1.73 -123.70 131.74
C ASN A 9 -1.18 -122.26 131.75
N GLN A 10 0.11 -122.10 132.06
CA GLN A 10 0.77 -120.79 132.07
C GLN A 10 0.84 -120.18 130.67
N TYR A 11 1.05 -121.01 129.64
CA TYR A 11 1.04 -120.58 128.24
C TYR A 11 -0.32 -120.02 127.76
N LEU A 12 -1.44 -120.57 128.26
CA LEU A 12 -2.77 -120.12 127.85
C LEU A 12 -3.19 -118.80 128.52
N GLN A 13 -2.74 -118.52 129.75
CA GLN A 13 -3.01 -117.22 130.40
C GLN A 13 -2.29 -116.06 129.72
N ASP A 14 -1.04 -116.26 129.27
CA ASP A 14 -0.29 -115.24 128.55
C ASP A 14 -0.93 -114.92 127.19
N GLN A 15 -1.51 -115.92 126.52
CA GLN A 15 -2.17 -115.73 125.22
C GLN A 15 -3.46 -114.88 125.33
N VAL A 16 -4.23 -115.03 126.42
CA VAL A 16 -5.47 -114.27 126.65
C VAL A 16 -5.17 -112.81 127.05
N GLY A 17 -4.09 -112.56 127.78
CA GLY A 17 -3.63 -111.19 128.10
C GLY A 17 -3.27 -110.41 126.84
N MET A 18 -2.58 -111.06 125.90
CA MET A 18 -2.14 -110.47 124.65
C MET A 18 -3.32 -110.06 123.75
N GLN A 19 -4.40 -110.86 123.70
CA GLN A 19 -5.58 -110.56 122.88
C GLN A 19 -6.39 -109.35 123.38
N ARG A 20 -6.47 -109.12 124.70
CA ARG A 20 -7.19 -107.94 125.24
C ARG A 20 -6.49 -106.63 124.93
N GLN A 21 -5.17 -106.63 124.85
CA GLN A 21 -4.39 -105.43 124.56
C GLN A 21 -4.54 -105.01 123.09
N VAL A 22 -4.59 -105.98 122.18
CA VAL A 22 -4.84 -105.76 120.74
C VAL A 22 -6.23 -105.15 120.48
N LEU A 23 -7.27 -105.59 121.19
CA LEU A 23 -8.62 -105.04 121.01
C LEU A 23 -8.72 -103.56 121.39
N LYS A 24 -8.03 -103.15 122.45
CA LYS A 24 -8.05 -101.75 122.91
C LYS A 24 -7.31 -100.81 121.95
N GLU A 25 -6.23 -101.31 121.34
CA GLU A 25 -5.50 -100.59 120.29
C GLU A 25 -6.34 -100.45 119.00
N MET A 26 -7.11 -101.47 118.62
CA MET A 26 -8.02 -101.41 117.47
C MET A 26 -9.14 -100.36 117.63
N GLU A 27 -9.75 -100.26 118.82
CA GLU A 27 -10.81 -99.27 119.07
C GLU A 27 -10.30 -97.83 118.96
N GLN A 28 -9.09 -97.58 119.47
CA GLN A 28 -8.46 -96.26 119.42
C GLN A 28 -8.08 -95.87 117.98
N GLN A 29 -7.61 -96.84 117.17
CA GLN A 29 -7.38 -96.65 115.74
C GLN A 29 -8.66 -96.36 114.95
N LEU A 30 -9.79 -96.98 115.32
CA LEU A 30 -11.07 -96.77 114.63
C LEU A 30 -11.60 -95.35 114.85
N GLN A 31 -11.54 -94.83 116.08
CA GLN A 31 -11.97 -93.45 116.36
C GLN A 31 -11.06 -92.40 115.71
N SER A 32 -9.74 -92.62 115.68
CA SER A 32 -8.84 -91.72 114.96
C SER A 32 -9.10 -91.73 113.45
N SER A 33 -9.42 -92.91 112.90
CA SER A 33 -9.80 -93.06 111.48
C SER A 33 -11.10 -92.32 111.14
N GLN A 34 -12.13 -92.41 111.99
CA GLN A 34 -13.41 -91.72 111.75
C GLN A 34 -13.29 -90.19 111.78
N LYS A 35 -12.52 -89.63 112.72
CA LYS A 35 -12.25 -88.17 112.75
C LYS A 35 -11.46 -87.72 111.53
N ALA A 36 -10.46 -88.49 111.11
CA ALA A 36 -9.71 -88.23 109.88
C ALA A 36 -10.64 -88.26 108.65
N ALA A 37 -11.55 -89.23 108.56
CA ALA A 37 -12.50 -89.33 107.46
C ALA A 37 -13.48 -88.14 107.38
N ALA A 38 -13.95 -87.62 108.52
CA ALA A 38 -14.82 -86.45 108.55
C ALA A 38 -14.10 -85.16 108.12
N GLN A 39 -12.84 -84.96 108.55
CA GLN A 39 -12.01 -83.83 108.11
C GLN A 39 -11.70 -83.90 106.61
N LEU A 40 -11.34 -85.07 106.10
CA LEU A 40 -11.11 -85.28 104.66
C LEU A 40 -12.37 -84.98 103.84
N ARG A 41 -13.56 -85.40 104.28
CA ARG A 41 -14.81 -85.07 103.57
C ARG A 41 -15.09 -83.57 103.51
N ALA A 42 -14.91 -82.85 104.61
CA ALA A 42 -15.08 -81.40 104.62
C ALA A 42 -14.07 -80.70 103.70
N GLN A 43 -12.83 -81.18 103.66
CA GLN A 43 -11.79 -80.64 102.78
C GLN A 43 -12.06 -80.93 101.31
N VAL A 44 -12.61 -82.11 100.98
CA VAL A 44 -13.05 -82.46 99.63
C VAL A 44 -14.16 -81.52 99.17
N THR A 45 -15.20 -81.28 99.98
CA THR A 45 -16.32 -80.40 99.61
C THR A 45 -15.88 -78.94 99.42
N MET A 46 -14.97 -78.44 100.26
CA MET A 46 -14.38 -77.11 100.09
C MET A 46 -13.57 -77.01 98.79
N SER A 47 -12.73 -78.02 98.50
CA SER A 47 -11.92 -78.06 97.28
C SER A 47 -12.79 -78.20 96.03
N GLU A 48 -13.89 -78.97 96.09
CA GLU A 48 -14.87 -79.09 95.01
C GLU A 48 -15.54 -77.75 94.72
N SER A 49 -15.96 -77.00 95.75
CA SER A 49 -16.56 -75.67 95.57
C SER A 49 -15.57 -74.64 95.00
N GLU A 50 -14.31 -74.66 95.41
CA GLU A 50 -13.26 -73.77 94.86
C GLU A 50 -12.95 -74.12 93.40
N LEU A 51 -12.90 -75.41 93.06
CA LEU A 51 -12.73 -75.87 91.69
C LEU A 51 -13.91 -75.46 90.79
N GLU A 52 -15.13 -75.52 91.30
CA GLU A 52 -16.33 -75.16 90.54
C GLU A 52 -16.38 -73.65 90.27
N GLN A 53 -16.09 -72.82 91.26
CA GLN A 53 -15.97 -71.36 91.06
C GLN A 53 -14.83 -70.99 90.12
N SER A 54 -13.66 -71.64 90.23
CA SER A 54 -12.54 -71.38 89.32
C SER A 54 -12.87 -71.81 87.89
N ARG A 55 -13.62 -72.90 87.72
CA ARG A 55 -14.09 -73.37 86.41
C ARG A 55 -15.09 -72.40 85.78
N GLU A 56 -16.03 -71.87 86.56
CA GLU A 56 -17.00 -70.87 86.08
C GLU A 56 -16.30 -69.58 85.65
N GLN A 57 -15.35 -69.08 86.46
CA GLN A 57 -14.54 -67.90 86.10
C GLN A 57 -13.73 -68.12 84.82
N MET A 58 -13.07 -69.27 84.68
CA MET A 58 -12.33 -69.60 83.45
C MET A 58 -13.25 -69.69 82.22
N LEU A 59 -14.47 -70.21 82.36
CA LEU A 59 -15.43 -70.30 81.25
C LEU A 59 -15.92 -68.91 80.84
N GLU A 60 -16.20 -68.03 81.80
CA GLU A 60 -16.62 -66.66 81.55
C GLU A 60 -15.50 -65.83 80.90
N GLU A 61 -14.26 -65.95 81.39
CA GLU A 61 -13.08 -65.34 80.76
C GLU A 61 -12.85 -65.87 79.34
N MET A 62 -13.03 -67.17 79.12
CA MET A 62 -12.88 -67.77 77.80
C MET A 62 -13.95 -67.27 76.82
N GLN A 63 -15.20 -67.11 77.27
CA GLN A 63 -16.28 -66.54 76.46
C GLN A 63 -16.02 -65.07 76.13
N ASN A 64 -15.63 -64.26 77.11
CA ASN A 64 -15.28 -62.85 76.90
C ASN A 64 -14.11 -62.70 75.92
N MET A 65 -13.07 -63.53 76.06
CA MET A 65 -11.94 -63.54 75.13
C MET A 65 -12.33 -63.99 73.71
N GLU A 66 -13.27 -64.92 73.58
CA GLU A 66 -13.77 -65.37 72.28
C GLU A 66 -14.63 -64.28 71.60
N GLU A 67 -15.48 -63.59 72.35
CA GLU A 67 -16.25 -62.44 71.88
C GLU A 67 -15.33 -61.27 71.47
N ASP A 68 -14.33 -60.94 72.28
CA ASP A 68 -13.34 -59.89 71.97
C ASP A 68 -12.51 -60.24 70.73
N LYS A 69 -12.08 -61.49 70.59
CA LYS A 69 -11.37 -61.97 69.39
C LYS A 69 -12.28 -61.85 68.16
N ASN A 70 -13.53 -62.28 68.25
CA ASN A 70 -14.47 -62.23 67.14
C ASN A 70 -14.77 -60.78 66.73
N ARG A 71 -14.98 -59.89 67.71
CA ARG A 71 -15.14 -58.44 67.47
C ARG A 71 -13.89 -57.83 66.80
N ALA A 72 -12.70 -58.15 67.28
CA ALA A 72 -11.45 -57.67 66.69
C ALA A 72 -11.27 -58.15 65.23
N ILE A 73 -11.67 -59.38 64.93
CA ILE A 73 -11.66 -59.93 63.56
C ILE A 73 -12.64 -59.18 62.65
N GLU A 74 -13.88 -58.96 63.10
CA GLU A 74 -14.90 -58.23 62.33
C GLU A 74 -14.46 -56.78 62.05
N GLU A 75 -13.94 -56.09 63.05
CA GLU A 75 -13.41 -54.73 62.86
C GLU A 75 -12.20 -54.71 61.92
N ALA A 76 -11.27 -55.65 62.06
CA ALA A 76 -10.12 -55.74 61.17
C ALA A 76 -10.54 -56.03 59.72
N PHE A 77 -11.55 -56.90 59.54
CA PHE A 77 -12.11 -57.19 58.21
C PHE A 77 -12.81 -55.97 57.61
N ALA A 78 -13.63 -55.25 58.39
CA ALA A 78 -14.31 -54.04 57.94
C ALA A 78 -13.31 -52.93 57.55
N ARG A 79 -12.26 -52.73 58.37
CA ARG A 79 -11.16 -51.79 58.06
C ARG A 79 -10.45 -52.17 56.76
N ALA A 80 -10.05 -53.45 56.61
CA ALA A 80 -9.39 -53.94 55.41
C ALA A 80 -10.29 -53.80 54.16
N GLN A 81 -11.61 -53.99 54.29
CA GLN A 81 -12.54 -53.85 53.18
C GLN A 81 -12.73 -52.38 52.75
N LEU A 82 -12.72 -51.44 53.69
CA LEU A 82 -12.74 -50.00 53.42
C LEU A 82 -11.44 -49.55 52.74
N GLU A 83 -10.29 -49.97 53.24
CA GLU A 83 -8.99 -49.68 52.61
C GLU A 83 -8.91 -50.27 51.20
N MET A 84 -9.34 -51.52 51.01
CA MET A 84 -9.37 -52.16 49.70
C MET A 84 -10.26 -51.41 48.71
N LYS A 85 -11.45 -50.93 49.15
CA LYS A 85 -12.33 -50.10 48.32
C LYS A 85 -11.66 -48.78 47.93
N ALA A 86 -11.07 -48.08 48.90
CA ALA A 86 -10.38 -46.81 48.66
C ALA A 86 -9.20 -46.98 47.69
N VAL A 87 -8.41 -48.07 47.84
CA VAL A 87 -7.33 -48.41 46.91
C VAL A 87 -7.89 -48.70 45.51
N HIS A 88 -9.01 -49.42 45.40
CA HIS A 88 -9.63 -49.73 44.11
C HIS A 88 -10.14 -48.48 43.38
N GLU A 89 -10.80 -47.57 44.10
CA GLU A 89 -11.29 -46.30 43.56
C GLU A 89 -10.13 -45.39 43.11
N ASN A 90 -9.08 -45.28 43.93
CA ASN A 90 -7.87 -44.54 43.57
C ASN A 90 -7.19 -45.15 42.34
N LEU A 91 -7.06 -46.48 42.27
CA LEU A 91 -6.47 -47.16 41.12
C LEU A 91 -7.31 -46.97 39.85
N ALA A 92 -8.65 -47.00 39.97
CA ALA A 92 -9.56 -46.72 38.87
C ALA A 92 -9.41 -45.28 38.37
N GLY A 93 -9.31 -44.30 39.27
CA GLY A 93 -9.05 -42.89 38.92
C GLY A 93 -7.72 -42.69 38.22
N VAL A 94 -6.64 -43.29 38.73
CA VAL A 94 -5.31 -43.26 38.08
C VAL A 94 -5.37 -43.90 36.69
N ARG A 95 -6.07 -45.03 36.55
CA ARG A 95 -6.21 -45.73 35.26
C ARG A 95 -7.01 -44.91 34.24
N ALA A 96 -8.09 -44.25 34.66
CA ALA A 96 -8.88 -43.35 33.81
C ALA A 96 -8.04 -42.15 33.35
N ASN A 97 -7.26 -41.54 34.25
CA ASN A 97 -6.34 -40.45 33.91
C ASN A 97 -5.26 -40.92 32.93
N LEU A 98 -4.69 -42.11 33.13
CA LEU A 98 -3.69 -42.67 32.21
C LEU A 98 -4.26 -42.90 30.80
N LEU A 99 -5.50 -43.38 30.72
CA LEU A 99 -6.22 -43.63 29.45
C LEU A 99 -6.52 -42.33 28.68
N THR A 100 -6.71 -41.20 29.37
CA THR A 100 -6.94 -39.89 28.72
C THR A 100 -5.64 -39.17 28.36
N LEU A 101 -4.60 -39.30 29.18
CA LEU A 101 -3.29 -38.69 28.95
C LEU A 101 -2.54 -39.29 27.75
N GLN A 102 -2.64 -40.60 27.54
CA GLN A 102 -1.98 -41.26 26.40
C GLN A 102 -2.40 -40.68 25.02
N PRO A 103 -3.70 -40.58 24.68
CA PRO A 103 -4.12 -39.97 23.42
C PRO A 103 -3.75 -38.49 23.36
N ALA A 104 -3.89 -37.72 24.45
CA ALA A 104 -3.50 -36.31 24.48
C ALA A 104 -2.01 -36.11 24.15
N LEU A 105 -1.12 -36.93 24.74
CA LEU A 105 0.31 -36.90 24.46
C LEU A 105 0.63 -37.29 23.01
N ARG A 106 -0.10 -38.27 22.44
CA ARG A 106 0.05 -38.64 21.03
C ARG A 106 -0.35 -37.51 20.09
N THR A 107 -1.48 -36.85 20.35
CA THR A 107 -1.94 -35.69 19.59
C THR A 107 -0.93 -34.56 19.67
N LEU A 108 -0.46 -34.21 20.88
CA LEU A 108 0.54 -33.16 21.07
C LEU A 108 1.86 -33.49 20.35
N THR A 109 2.28 -34.76 20.36
CA THR A 109 3.47 -35.22 19.63
C THR A 109 3.28 -35.07 18.11
N SER A 110 2.08 -35.39 17.61
CA SER A 110 1.72 -35.20 16.19
C SER A 110 1.75 -33.72 15.80
N ASP A 111 1.10 -32.86 16.60
CA ASP A 111 1.03 -31.42 16.35
C ASP A 111 2.43 -30.78 16.39
N TYR A 112 3.24 -31.15 17.38
CA TYR A 112 4.64 -30.69 17.47
C TYR A 112 5.44 -31.09 16.24
N ASN A 113 5.31 -32.34 15.76
CA ASN A 113 6.02 -32.80 14.57
C ASN A 113 5.53 -32.10 13.30
N SER A 114 4.22 -31.83 13.20
CA SER A 114 3.61 -31.08 12.10
C SER A 114 4.14 -29.64 12.07
N LEU A 115 4.10 -28.94 13.20
CA LEU A 115 4.60 -27.57 13.33
C LEU A 115 6.11 -27.50 13.07
N LYS A 116 6.88 -28.46 13.60
CA LYS A 116 8.33 -28.57 13.34
C LYS A 116 8.63 -28.74 11.85
N ARG A 117 7.80 -29.46 11.10
CA ARG A 117 7.93 -29.59 9.65
C ARG A 117 7.61 -28.28 8.94
N GLN A 118 6.50 -27.62 9.29
CA GLN A 118 6.11 -26.33 8.72
C GLN A 118 7.18 -25.25 8.96
N VAL A 119 7.71 -25.15 10.18
CA VAL A 119 8.77 -24.17 10.51
C VAL A 119 10.06 -24.44 9.73
N LYS A 120 10.37 -25.70 9.43
CA LYS A 120 11.53 -26.05 8.60
C LYS A 120 11.33 -25.72 7.12
N GLU A 121 10.10 -25.84 6.62
CA GLU A 121 9.77 -25.61 5.21
C GLU A 121 9.47 -24.13 4.90
N PHE A 122 9.02 -23.36 5.88
CA PHE A 122 8.64 -21.96 5.72
C PHE A 122 9.72 -21.07 5.09
N PRO A 123 11.02 -21.15 5.46
CA PRO A 123 12.05 -20.32 4.84
C PRO A 123 12.19 -20.55 3.33
N LEU A 124 12.06 -21.82 2.88
CA LEU A 124 12.14 -22.18 1.47
C LEU A 124 10.93 -21.60 0.70
N LEU A 125 9.72 -21.78 1.23
CA LEU A 125 8.50 -21.23 0.63
C LEU A 125 8.53 -19.71 0.55
N LEU A 126 9.01 -19.04 1.62
CA LEU A 126 9.15 -17.59 1.64
C LEU A 126 10.19 -17.12 0.62
N GLN A 127 11.31 -17.83 0.49
CA GLN A 127 12.34 -17.50 -0.48
C GLN A 127 11.82 -17.65 -1.92
N GLU A 128 11.09 -18.73 -2.22
CA GLU A 128 10.45 -18.93 -3.54
C GLU A 128 9.43 -17.83 -3.84
N ALA A 129 8.56 -17.49 -2.88
CA ALA A 129 7.57 -16.44 -3.04
C ALA A 129 8.21 -15.06 -3.28
N LEU A 130 9.27 -14.72 -2.51
CA LEU A 130 10.02 -13.48 -2.69
C LEU A 130 10.75 -13.44 -4.04
N GLN A 131 11.28 -14.58 -4.48
CA GLN A 131 11.98 -14.68 -5.76
C GLN A 131 11.00 -14.53 -6.93
N SER A 132 9.81 -15.15 -6.87
CA SER A 132 8.73 -14.97 -7.85
C SER A 132 8.28 -13.51 -7.92
N ALA A 133 7.98 -12.91 -6.77
CA ALA A 133 7.56 -11.52 -6.71
C ALA A 133 8.63 -10.57 -7.26
N ARG A 134 9.91 -10.81 -6.95
CA ARG A 134 11.03 -10.04 -7.49
C ARG A 134 11.12 -10.17 -9.01
N THR A 135 10.95 -11.36 -9.56
CA THR A 135 10.99 -11.57 -11.01
C THR A 135 9.82 -10.91 -11.72
N GLU A 136 8.60 -11.01 -11.17
CA GLU A 136 7.40 -10.38 -11.74
C GLU A 136 7.52 -8.86 -11.73
N ILE A 137 7.94 -8.28 -10.61
CA ILE A 137 8.17 -6.82 -10.51
C ILE A 137 9.28 -6.38 -11.46
N GLY A 138 10.38 -7.14 -11.56
CA GLY A 138 11.49 -6.85 -12.47
C GLY A 138 11.04 -6.82 -13.93
N GLN A 139 10.27 -7.83 -14.35
CA GLN A 139 9.72 -7.91 -15.71
C GLN A 139 8.76 -6.76 -16.00
N ALA A 140 7.85 -6.43 -15.07
CA ALA A 140 6.93 -5.31 -15.24
C ALA A 140 7.66 -3.96 -15.37
N ILE A 141 8.72 -3.74 -14.58
CA ILE A 141 9.54 -2.52 -14.68
C ILE A 141 10.27 -2.47 -16.03
N GLU A 142 10.86 -3.57 -16.48
CA GLU A 142 11.54 -3.63 -17.78
C GLU A 142 10.57 -3.38 -18.94
N GLU A 143 9.37 -3.95 -18.90
CA GLU A 143 8.33 -3.72 -19.90
C GLU A 143 7.88 -2.25 -19.93
N VAL A 144 7.60 -1.66 -18.77
CA VAL A 144 7.23 -0.24 -18.67
C VAL A 144 8.38 0.66 -19.14
N SER A 145 9.62 0.33 -18.80
CA SER A 145 10.80 1.08 -19.26
C SER A 145 10.95 1.02 -20.78
N SER A 146 10.85 -0.18 -21.36
CA SER A 146 10.95 -0.42 -22.79
C SER A 146 9.84 0.30 -23.57
N THR A 147 8.59 0.17 -23.12
CA THR A 147 7.44 0.84 -23.74
C THR A 147 7.56 2.36 -23.66
N ASN A 148 7.99 2.91 -22.52
CA ASN A 148 8.25 4.36 -22.40
C ASN A 148 9.36 4.84 -23.35
N GLN A 149 10.46 4.09 -23.49
CA GLN A 149 11.51 4.43 -24.45
C GLN A 149 11.01 4.41 -25.89
N GLU A 150 10.19 3.42 -26.25
CA GLU A 150 9.59 3.31 -27.58
C GLU A 150 8.59 4.45 -27.84
N LEU A 151 7.75 4.80 -26.86
CA LEU A 151 6.82 5.93 -26.93
C LEU A 151 7.56 7.25 -27.14
N LEU A 152 8.62 7.51 -26.38
CA LEU A 152 9.46 8.71 -26.56
C LEU A 152 10.09 8.76 -27.96
N ARG A 153 10.54 7.61 -28.48
CA ARG A 153 11.09 7.53 -29.85
C ARG A 153 10.01 7.82 -30.91
N LYS A 154 8.82 7.23 -30.77
CA LYS A 154 7.67 7.47 -31.67
C LYS A 154 7.23 8.93 -31.61
N TYR A 155 7.12 9.51 -30.42
CA TYR A 155 6.76 10.91 -30.22
C TYR A 155 7.76 11.88 -30.90
N ARG A 156 9.06 11.66 -30.74
CA ARG A 156 10.09 12.47 -31.42
C ARG A 156 10.01 12.37 -32.94
N LYS A 157 9.77 11.16 -33.47
CA LYS A 157 9.59 10.95 -34.91
C LYS A 157 8.35 11.69 -35.42
N GLU A 158 7.25 11.62 -34.68
CA GLU A 158 6.00 12.32 -35.00
C GLU A 158 6.19 13.84 -35.01
N LEU A 159 6.86 14.41 -34.01
CA LEU A 159 7.18 15.85 -33.98
C LEU A 159 7.99 16.28 -35.21
N GLN A 160 8.99 15.49 -35.61
CA GLN A 160 9.79 15.77 -36.80
C GLN A 160 8.97 15.67 -38.09
N LEU A 161 8.09 14.67 -38.19
CA LEU A 161 7.20 14.50 -39.34
C LEU A 161 6.21 15.65 -39.44
N ARG A 162 5.58 16.04 -38.33
CA ARG A 162 4.67 17.19 -38.27
C ARG A 162 5.34 18.47 -38.73
N LYS A 163 6.58 18.74 -38.25
CA LYS A 163 7.38 19.88 -38.72
C LYS A 163 7.64 19.82 -40.23
N LYS A 164 8.03 18.65 -40.75
CA LYS A 164 8.26 18.46 -42.20
C LYS A 164 7.00 18.69 -43.03
N CYS A 165 5.89 18.05 -42.68
CA CYS A 165 4.62 18.20 -43.38
C CYS A 165 4.10 19.64 -43.32
N HIS A 166 4.24 20.32 -42.18
CA HIS A 166 3.86 21.73 -42.04
C HIS A 166 4.67 22.61 -42.99
N ASN A 167 6.00 22.44 -43.02
CA ASN A 167 6.86 23.21 -43.91
C ASN A 167 6.60 22.94 -45.40
N GLU A 168 6.32 21.68 -45.75
CA GLU A 168 5.95 21.30 -47.10
C GLU A 168 4.61 21.92 -47.53
N LEU A 169 3.61 21.90 -46.64
CA LEU A 169 2.32 22.54 -46.88
C LEU A 169 2.47 24.06 -47.08
N VAL A 170 3.26 24.72 -46.24
CA VAL A 170 3.54 26.17 -46.39
C VAL A 170 4.27 26.44 -47.70
N ARG A 171 5.25 25.60 -48.09
CA ARG A 171 5.97 25.75 -49.36
C ARG A 171 5.08 25.53 -50.58
N LEU A 172 4.20 24.53 -50.54
CA LEU A 172 3.25 24.23 -51.61
C LEU A 172 2.22 25.36 -51.79
N LYS A 173 1.82 26.02 -50.71
CA LYS A 173 0.99 27.25 -50.76
C LYS A 173 1.75 28.48 -51.29
N GLY A 174 3.06 28.40 -51.47
CA GLY A 174 3.91 29.52 -51.86
C GLY A 174 4.57 30.21 -50.67
N ASN A 175 5.88 30.45 -50.80
CA ASN A 175 6.66 31.16 -49.77
C ASN A 175 6.33 32.65 -49.69
N ILE A 176 5.81 33.22 -50.78
CA ILE A 176 5.32 34.59 -50.88
C ILE A 176 3.86 34.48 -51.28
N ARG A 177 2.98 35.07 -50.48
CA ARG A 177 1.54 35.11 -50.71
C ARG A 177 1.04 36.54 -50.60
N VAL A 178 0.14 36.93 -51.48
CA VAL A 178 -0.47 38.25 -51.56
C VAL A 178 -1.96 38.10 -51.37
N PHE A 179 -2.48 38.70 -50.32
CA PHE A 179 -3.91 38.71 -50.03
C PHE A 179 -4.52 40.09 -50.27
N GLY A 180 -5.64 40.12 -50.99
CA GLY A 180 -6.50 41.30 -51.07
C GLY A 180 -7.45 41.32 -49.88
N ARG A 181 -7.58 42.45 -49.18
CA ARG A 181 -8.62 42.63 -48.14
C ARG A 181 -9.41 43.88 -48.42
N VAL A 182 -10.68 43.72 -48.78
CA VAL A 182 -11.60 44.82 -49.03
C VAL A 182 -12.29 45.18 -47.72
N ARG A 183 -12.18 46.43 -47.27
CA ARG A 183 -12.90 46.89 -46.07
C ARG A 183 -14.36 47.23 -46.40
N PRO A 184 -15.27 47.15 -45.42
CA PRO A 184 -16.61 47.70 -45.55
C PRO A 184 -16.61 49.19 -45.90
N VAL A 185 -17.64 49.60 -46.65
CA VAL A 185 -17.93 51.02 -46.91
C VAL A 185 -18.34 51.69 -45.59
N GLN A 186 -17.77 52.86 -45.31
CA GLN A 186 -18.05 53.64 -44.11
C GLN A 186 -18.84 54.90 -44.50
N ALA A 187 -19.58 55.50 -43.57
CA ALA A 187 -20.32 56.75 -43.81
C ALA A 187 -19.43 57.91 -44.30
N GLU A 188 -18.14 57.85 -43.96
CA GLU A 188 -17.10 58.81 -44.34
C GLU A 188 -16.73 58.73 -45.84
N ASP A 189 -17.09 57.64 -46.52
CA ASP A 189 -16.81 57.41 -47.95
C ASP A 189 -17.85 58.08 -48.88
N GLY A 190 -18.85 58.77 -48.31
CA GLY A 190 -19.90 59.48 -49.03
C GLY A 190 -21.28 58.81 -48.93
N GLU A 191 -22.34 59.60 -49.02
CA GLU A 191 -23.73 59.14 -49.06
C GLU A 191 -24.31 59.34 -50.48
N GLY A 192 -24.96 58.31 -51.04
CA GLY A 192 -25.67 58.38 -52.32
C GLY A 192 -25.38 57.21 -53.28
N PRO A 193 -26.02 57.18 -54.46
CA PRO A 193 -25.87 56.12 -55.47
C PRO A 193 -24.48 56.07 -56.14
N GLU A 194 -23.60 57.04 -55.88
CA GLU A 194 -22.19 57.03 -56.30
C GLU A 194 -21.26 56.38 -55.25
N ALA A 195 -21.74 56.15 -54.03
CA ALA A 195 -21.03 55.40 -52.97
C ALA A 195 -21.17 53.88 -53.15
N VAL A 196 -21.17 53.41 -54.40
CA VAL A 196 -21.25 51.99 -54.74
C VAL A 196 -19.83 51.43 -54.84
N SER A 197 -19.61 50.25 -54.24
CA SER A 197 -18.33 49.55 -54.34
C SER A 197 -17.92 49.42 -55.81
N ALA A 198 -16.79 50.03 -56.18
CA ALA A 198 -16.18 49.85 -57.49
C ALA A 198 -15.58 48.44 -57.69
N ILE A 199 -15.62 47.61 -56.64
CA ILE A 199 -15.06 46.26 -56.60
C ILE A 199 -16.19 45.24 -56.61
N THR A 200 -16.08 44.26 -57.50
CA THR A 200 -16.86 43.02 -57.51
C THR A 200 -15.94 41.81 -57.36
N PHE A 201 -16.51 40.65 -57.04
CA PHE A 201 -15.77 39.42 -56.72
C PHE A 201 -16.21 38.29 -57.65
N ASP A 202 -15.29 37.37 -57.93
CA ASP A 202 -15.65 36.15 -58.63
C ASP A 202 -16.48 35.22 -57.70
N PRO A 203 -17.57 34.60 -58.17
CA PRO A 203 -18.40 33.71 -57.37
C PRO A 203 -17.80 32.32 -57.14
N GLU A 204 -16.90 31.86 -58.01
CA GLU A 204 -16.31 30.51 -57.98
C GLU A 204 -14.85 30.50 -57.47
N ASP A 205 -14.15 31.64 -57.57
CA ASP A 205 -12.75 31.79 -57.17
C ASP A 205 -12.57 32.89 -56.10
N ASP A 206 -12.07 32.52 -54.91
CA ASP A 206 -11.79 33.48 -53.84
C ASP A 206 -10.47 34.24 -54.01
N GLY A 207 -9.68 33.96 -55.06
CA GLY A 207 -8.45 34.68 -55.43
C GLY A 207 -8.64 35.83 -56.41
N ILE A 208 -9.83 35.98 -57.00
CA ILE A 208 -10.07 36.93 -58.09
C ILE A 208 -11.00 38.07 -57.64
N LEU A 209 -10.59 39.31 -57.91
CA LEU A 209 -11.43 40.50 -57.77
C LEU A 209 -11.44 41.32 -59.05
N HIS A 210 -12.55 42.02 -59.30
CA HIS A 210 -12.68 42.93 -60.43
C HIS A 210 -12.88 44.36 -59.95
N LEU A 211 -12.14 45.29 -60.56
CA LEU A 211 -12.24 46.73 -60.34
C LEU A 211 -12.86 47.39 -61.57
N MET A 212 -13.93 48.16 -61.37
CA MET A 212 -14.48 49.03 -62.39
C MET A 212 -13.67 50.34 -62.45
N HIS A 213 -12.84 50.50 -63.47
CA HIS A 213 -12.03 51.71 -63.66
C HIS A 213 -12.37 52.38 -64.99
N LYS A 214 -12.94 53.60 -64.95
CA LYS A 214 -13.33 54.39 -66.13
C LYS A 214 -14.20 53.62 -67.13
N GLY A 215 -15.17 52.85 -66.62
CA GLY A 215 -16.09 52.04 -67.42
C GLY A 215 -15.48 50.76 -68.01
N LYS A 216 -14.24 50.42 -67.63
CA LYS A 216 -13.60 49.13 -67.98
C LYS A 216 -13.46 48.27 -66.74
N LEU A 217 -13.85 47.00 -66.87
CA LEU A 217 -13.62 45.99 -65.84
C LEU A 217 -12.17 45.50 -65.93
N VAL A 218 -11.44 45.59 -64.82
CA VAL A 218 -10.05 45.11 -64.69
C VAL A 218 -10.02 44.02 -63.63
N SER A 219 -9.58 42.82 -64.00
CA SER A 219 -9.47 41.68 -63.07
C SER A 219 -8.07 41.61 -62.45
N PHE A 220 -8.00 41.28 -61.18
CA PHE A 220 -6.77 41.02 -60.44
C PHE A 220 -6.85 39.63 -59.81
N GLU A 221 -5.82 38.83 -60.00
CA GLU A 221 -5.65 37.50 -59.42
C GLU A 221 -4.61 37.58 -58.30
N LEU A 222 -4.97 37.06 -57.13
CA LEU A 222 -4.22 37.08 -55.88
C LEU A 222 -4.33 35.69 -55.23
N ASP A 223 -3.51 35.40 -54.23
CA ASP A 223 -3.59 34.12 -53.52
C ASP A 223 -4.92 33.95 -52.76
N LYS A 224 -5.54 35.07 -52.36
CA LYS A 224 -6.87 35.14 -51.75
C LYS A 224 -7.38 36.57 -51.67
N VAL A 225 -8.70 36.75 -51.75
CA VAL A 225 -9.42 38.00 -51.60
C VAL A 225 -10.46 37.88 -50.49
N PHE A 226 -10.24 38.63 -49.40
CA PHE A 226 -11.19 38.81 -48.33
C PHE A 226 -12.21 39.88 -48.70
N ARG A 227 -13.47 39.46 -48.79
CA ARG A 227 -14.64 40.33 -49.02
C ARG A 227 -14.92 41.21 -47.78
N PRO A 228 -15.74 42.28 -47.90
CA PRO A 228 -16.05 43.18 -46.79
C PRO A 228 -16.60 42.49 -45.53
N GLU A 229 -17.25 41.35 -45.69
CA GLU A 229 -17.84 40.57 -44.59
C GLU A 229 -16.79 39.77 -43.80
N ALA A 230 -15.57 39.62 -44.33
CA ALA A 230 -14.51 38.82 -43.72
C ALA A 230 -14.05 39.42 -42.38
N THR A 231 -14.05 38.57 -41.36
CA THR A 231 -13.70 38.97 -39.99
C THR A 231 -12.19 39.01 -39.78
N GLN A 232 -11.75 39.56 -38.64
CA GLN A 232 -10.34 39.48 -38.23
C GLN A 232 -9.88 38.02 -38.03
N GLU A 233 -10.80 37.15 -37.60
CA GLU A 233 -10.54 35.73 -37.39
C GLU A 233 -10.28 35.02 -38.73
N ASP A 234 -11.09 35.32 -39.75
CA ASP A 234 -10.95 34.71 -41.07
C ASP A 234 -9.60 35.08 -41.70
N VAL A 235 -9.19 36.35 -41.57
CA VAL A 235 -7.87 36.81 -42.02
C VAL A 235 -6.75 36.16 -41.20
N PHE A 236 -6.90 36.06 -39.88
CA PHE A 236 -5.90 35.44 -39.02
C PHE A 236 -5.69 33.95 -39.34
N ARG A 237 -6.76 33.22 -39.65
CA ARG A 237 -6.72 31.79 -39.97
C ARG A 237 -5.79 31.47 -41.15
N GLU A 238 -5.69 32.36 -42.14
CA GLU A 238 -4.82 32.17 -43.32
C GLU A 238 -3.33 32.44 -43.04
N VAL A 239 -3.04 33.27 -42.03
CA VAL A 239 -1.67 33.59 -41.60
C VAL A 239 -1.21 32.78 -40.39
N GLN A 240 -2.13 32.09 -39.71
CA GLN A 240 -1.87 31.31 -38.50
C GLN A 240 -0.71 30.31 -38.67
N ALA A 241 -0.67 29.60 -39.79
CA ALA A 241 0.37 28.62 -40.10
C ALA A 241 1.77 29.23 -40.15
N LEU A 242 1.89 30.52 -40.51
CA LEU A 242 3.16 31.23 -40.53
C LEU A 242 3.68 31.47 -39.11
N ILE A 243 2.80 31.73 -38.15
CA ILE A 243 3.19 31.90 -36.74
C ILE A 243 3.76 30.58 -36.18
N THR A 244 3.16 29.45 -36.56
CA THR A 244 3.71 28.12 -36.24
C THR A 244 5.10 27.91 -36.85
N SER A 245 5.32 28.36 -38.09
CA SER A 245 6.64 28.32 -38.72
C SER A 245 7.69 29.15 -37.97
N CYS A 246 7.30 30.27 -37.35
CA CYS A 246 8.20 31.07 -36.49
C CYS A 246 8.72 30.24 -35.31
N ILE A 247 7.83 29.51 -34.63
CA ILE A 247 8.18 28.66 -33.49
C ILE A 247 9.11 27.52 -33.92
N ASP A 248 8.98 27.05 -35.15
CA ASP A 248 9.82 26.02 -35.74
C ASP A 248 11.16 26.56 -36.26
N GLY A 249 11.44 27.86 -36.11
CA GLY A 249 12.72 28.51 -36.43
C GLY A 249 12.80 29.13 -37.83
N TYR A 250 11.66 29.42 -38.46
CA TYR A 250 11.63 30.11 -39.76
C TYR A 250 11.38 31.60 -39.60
N ASN A 251 12.00 32.40 -40.47
CA ASN A 251 11.73 33.83 -40.56
C ASN A 251 10.42 34.07 -41.31
N VAL A 252 9.52 34.84 -40.71
CA VAL A 252 8.23 35.21 -41.29
C VAL A 252 8.08 36.71 -41.24
N CYS A 253 7.54 37.26 -42.33
CA CYS A 253 7.20 38.66 -42.41
C CYS A 253 5.78 38.84 -42.93
N ILE A 254 4.99 39.66 -42.24
CA ILE A 254 3.62 40.01 -42.62
C ILE A 254 3.58 41.51 -42.83
N PHE A 255 3.24 41.94 -44.03
CA PHE A 255 3.11 43.34 -44.39
C PHE A 255 1.65 43.69 -44.70
N ALA A 256 1.23 44.88 -44.27
CA ALA A 256 -0.03 45.46 -44.70
C ALA A 256 0.26 46.66 -45.62
N TYR A 257 -0.26 46.61 -46.84
CA TYR A 257 -0.09 47.65 -47.85
C TYR A 257 -1.43 48.23 -48.30
N GLY A 258 -1.44 49.51 -48.68
CA GLY A 258 -2.63 50.21 -49.15
C GLY A 258 -2.60 51.71 -48.83
N GLN A 259 -3.52 52.48 -49.41
CA GLN A 259 -3.63 53.92 -49.14
C GLN A 259 -4.06 54.24 -47.70
N THR A 260 -3.96 55.51 -47.29
CA THR A 260 -4.53 55.98 -46.02
C THR A 260 -6.04 55.71 -45.99
N GLY A 261 -6.54 55.21 -44.86
CA GLY A 261 -7.95 54.79 -44.74
C GLY A 261 -8.29 53.42 -45.34
N ALA A 262 -7.36 52.70 -45.99
CA ALA A 262 -7.65 51.38 -46.58
C ALA A 262 -7.82 50.24 -45.56
N GLY A 263 -7.60 50.49 -44.26
CA GLY A 263 -7.76 49.48 -43.20
C GLY A 263 -6.48 48.77 -42.75
N LYS A 264 -5.28 49.23 -43.12
CA LYS A 264 -3.99 48.63 -42.70
C LYS A 264 -3.87 48.45 -41.17
N THR A 265 -4.09 49.52 -40.42
CA THR A 265 -4.04 49.52 -38.94
C THR A 265 -5.12 48.61 -38.34
N TYR A 266 -6.32 48.62 -38.92
CA TYR A 266 -7.38 47.70 -38.50
C TYR A 266 -6.97 46.24 -38.72
N THR A 267 -6.34 45.89 -39.84
CA THR A 267 -5.85 44.52 -40.09
C THR A 267 -4.75 44.09 -39.12
N MET A 268 -3.74 44.94 -38.90
CA MET A 268 -2.56 44.56 -38.11
C MET A 268 -2.82 44.67 -36.60
N GLU A 269 -3.35 45.79 -36.12
CA GLU A 269 -3.58 46.05 -34.70
C GLU A 269 -5.01 45.69 -34.28
N GLY A 270 -6.00 46.08 -35.08
CA GLY A 270 -7.42 45.90 -34.78
C GLY A 270 -7.93 46.82 -33.68
N ARG A 271 -9.06 46.44 -33.08
CA ARG A 271 -9.64 47.13 -31.92
C ARG A 271 -9.43 46.28 -30.67
N PRO A 272 -9.45 46.84 -29.45
CA PRO A 272 -9.32 46.04 -28.23
C PRO A 272 -10.35 44.91 -28.14
N GLU A 273 -11.57 45.14 -28.62
CA GLU A 273 -12.66 44.15 -28.62
C GLU A 273 -12.57 43.18 -29.80
N ASN A 274 -11.84 43.56 -30.86
CA ASN A 274 -11.65 42.74 -32.07
C ASN A 274 -10.20 42.87 -32.56
N PRO A 275 -9.26 42.17 -31.90
CA PRO A 275 -7.83 42.29 -32.17
C PRO A 275 -7.48 41.91 -33.61
N GLY A 276 -6.46 42.56 -34.15
CA GLY A 276 -5.88 42.26 -35.46
C GLY A 276 -4.85 41.13 -35.42
N ILE A 277 -4.10 40.99 -36.51
CA ILE A 277 -3.09 39.94 -36.69
C ILE A 277 -2.04 39.97 -35.57
N ASN A 278 -1.54 41.13 -35.16
CA ASN A 278 -0.46 41.25 -34.18
C ASN A 278 -0.83 40.60 -32.84
N GLN A 279 -1.96 40.99 -32.26
CA GLN A 279 -2.39 40.48 -30.95
C GLN A 279 -2.72 38.99 -31.02
N ARG A 280 -3.38 38.54 -32.08
CA ARG A 280 -3.73 37.11 -32.27
C ARG A 280 -2.48 36.25 -32.50
N ALA A 281 -1.51 36.75 -33.27
CA ALA A 281 -0.24 36.08 -33.48
C ALA A 281 0.55 35.92 -32.19
N LEU A 282 0.61 36.97 -31.36
CA LEU A 282 1.26 36.91 -30.05
C LEU A 282 0.56 35.93 -29.10
N GLN A 283 -0.77 35.95 -29.04
CA GLN A 283 -1.54 34.99 -28.24
C GLN A 283 -1.24 33.55 -28.63
N LEU A 284 -1.24 33.25 -29.94
CA LEU A 284 -0.91 31.93 -30.46
C LEU A 284 0.55 31.54 -30.17
N LEU A 285 1.49 32.47 -30.38
CA LEU A 285 2.90 32.26 -30.11
C LEU A 285 3.12 31.80 -28.65
N PHE A 286 2.56 32.54 -27.69
CA PHE A 286 2.67 32.18 -26.29
C PHE A 286 1.90 30.91 -25.92
N SER A 287 0.75 30.63 -26.55
CA SER A 287 0.04 29.36 -26.29
C SER A 287 0.84 28.15 -26.76
N GLU A 288 1.46 28.23 -27.93
CA GLU A 288 2.31 27.16 -28.48
C GLU A 288 3.61 26.99 -27.69
N VAL A 289 4.22 28.09 -27.25
CA VAL A 289 5.41 28.02 -26.38
C VAL A 289 5.08 27.36 -25.05
N ARG A 290 3.91 27.64 -24.46
CA ARG A 290 3.45 26.96 -23.23
C ARG A 290 3.15 25.48 -23.46
N SER A 291 2.50 25.12 -24.57
CA SER A 291 2.19 23.71 -24.86
C SER A 291 3.46 22.88 -25.07
N LYS A 292 4.53 23.48 -25.62
CA LYS A 292 5.83 22.85 -25.84
C LYS A 292 6.81 23.00 -24.66
N ALA A 293 6.43 23.69 -23.58
CA ALA A 293 7.31 23.97 -22.42
C ALA A 293 7.87 22.74 -21.68
N PRO A 294 7.17 21.58 -21.61
CA PRO A 294 7.74 20.37 -21.00
C PRO A 294 9.00 19.87 -21.72
N ASP A 295 9.02 20.00 -23.04
CA ASP A 295 10.08 19.47 -23.90
C ASP A 295 11.12 20.52 -24.27
N TRP A 296 10.73 21.80 -24.40
CA TRP A 296 11.56 22.86 -24.97
C TRP A 296 11.60 24.10 -24.08
N ASN A 297 12.77 24.77 -24.09
CA ASN A 297 12.92 26.10 -23.52
C ASN A 297 12.91 27.14 -24.63
N TYR A 298 12.02 28.14 -24.54
CA TYR A 298 11.98 29.26 -25.48
C TYR A 298 12.32 30.58 -24.76
N SER A 299 12.97 31.47 -25.49
CA SER A 299 13.20 32.86 -25.11
C SER A 299 12.55 33.75 -26.15
N ILE A 300 11.64 34.62 -25.72
CA ILE A 300 10.95 35.54 -26.62
C ILE A 300 11.44 36.95 -26.33
N THR A 301 11.92 37.63 -27.36
CA THR A 301 12.31 39.03 -27.34
C THR A 301 11.47 39.83 -28.33
N VAL A 302 11.21 41.08 -27.99
CA VAL A 302 10.44 42.01 -28.82
C VAL A 302 11.22 43.31 -29.01
N SER A 303 11.22 43.78 -30.25
CA SER A 303 11.72 45.09 -30.66
C SER A 303 10.62 45.83 -31.44
N VAL A 304 10.57 47.15 -31.31
CA VAL A 304 9.62 47.98 -32.07
C VAL A 304 10.42 49.07 -32.76
N ALA A 305 10.34 49.15 -34.08
CA ALA A 305 11.11 50.09 -34.87
C ALA A 305 10.25 50.83 -35.90
N GLU A 306 10.65 52.03 -36.30
CA GLU A 306 10.01 52.79 -37.38
C GLU A 306 11.02 53.11 -38.46
N ILE A 307 10.61 53.04 -39.72
CA ILE A 307 11.38 53.57 -40.85
C ILE A 307 10.69 54.84 -41.31
N TYR A 308 11.32 55.97 -41.06
CA TYR A 308 10.81 57.28 -41.45
C TYR A 308 11.90 58.07 -42.18
N ASN A 309 11.61 58.48 -43.42
CA ASN A 309 12.55 59.19 -44.30
C ASN A 309 13.90 58.45 -44.45
N GLU A 310 13.84 57.17 -44.82
CA GLU A 310 15.00 56.27 -45.00
C GLU A 310 15.88 56.11 -43.73
N ALA A 311 15.38 56.51 -42.56
CA ALA A 311 16.06 56.33 -41.29
C ALA A 311 15.30 55.35 -40.40
N LEU A 312 15.98 54.29 -39.98
CA LEU A 312 15.48 53.34 -38.98
C LEU A 312 15.63 53.94 -37.59
N ARG A 313 14.58 53.88 -36.78
CA ARG A 313 14.54 54.42 -35.43
C ARG A 313 14.04 53.37 -34.45
N ASP A 314 14.70 53.27 -33.31
CA ASP A 314 14.25 52.41 -32.22
C ASP A 314 13.14 53.11 -31.44
N LEU A 315 11.95 52.54 -31.47
CA LEU A 315 10.83 53.06 -30.69
C LEU A 315 10.88 52.57 -29.24
N LEU A 316 11.68 51.54 -28.90
CA LEU A 316 11.86 51.01 -27.54
C LEU A 316 12.99 51.68 -26.75
N GLY A 317 13.98 52.23 -27.44
CA GLY A 317 15.18 52.84 -26.88
C GLY A 317 14.96 54.14 -26.10
N LYS A 318 16.02 54.56 -25.41
CA LYS A 318 16.05 55.83 -24.64
C LYS A 318 16.11 57.07 -25.53
N GLU A 319 16.62 56.92 -26.76
CA GLU A 319 16.84 58.01 -27.72
C GLU A 319 16.14 57.71 -29.07
N PRO A 320 14.81 57.92 -29.19
CA PRO A 320 14.05 57.56 -30.39
C PRO A 320 14.41 58.36 -31.66
N GLN A 321 15.26 59.39 -31.52
CA GLN A 321 15.73 60.20 -32.64
C GLN A 321 17.04 59.68 -33.23
N GLU A 322 17.73 58.76 -32.56
CA GLU A 322 18.95 58.16 -33.06
C GLU A 322 18.64 57.31 -34.31
N LYS A 323 19.46 57.47 -35.34
CA LYS A 323 19.35 56.69 -36.57
C LYS A 323 20.13 55.40 -36.41
N LEU A 324 19.44 54.28 -36.55
CA LEU A 324 20.07 52.96 -36.57
C LEU A 324 20.41 52.54 -38.00
N GLU A 325 21.51 51.81 -38.15
CA GLU A 325 21.97 51.25 -39.41
C GLU A 325 21.69 49.75 -39.47
N ILE A 326 21.38 49.22 -40.64
CA ILE A 326 21.26 47.78 -40.88
C ILE A 326 22.64 47.24 -41.26
N ARG A 327 23.12 46.19 -40.59
CA ARG A 327 24.43 45.58 -40.82
C ARG A 327 24.33 44.06 -41.01
N LEU A 328 25.35 43.45 -41.59
CA LEU A 328 25.48 42.00 -41.66
C LEU A 328 25.99 41.44 -40.33
N CYS A 329 25.36 40.37 -39.85
CA CYS A 329 25.74 39.68 -38.62
C CYS A 329 27.24 39.31 -38.66
N PRO A 330 28.00 39.62 -37.60
CA PRO A 330 29.44 39.36 -37.54
C PRO A 330 29.78 37.86 -37.37
N ASP A 331 28.77 37.02 -37.16
CA ASP A 331 28.89 35.56 -37.04
C ASP A 331 29.14 34.83 -38.37
N GLY A 332 29.14 35.55 -39.50
CA GLY A 332 29.33 34.97 -40.83
C GLY A 332 28.08 34.27 -41.39
N SER A 333 26.93 34.38 -40.73
CA SER A 333 25.65 33.81 -41.19
C SER A 333 25.10 34.49 -42.45
N GLY A 334 25.59 35.69 -42.77
CA GLY A 334 25.06 36.54 -43.84
C GLY A 334 23.68 37.13 -43.53
N GLN A 335 23.17 36.96 -42.30
CA GLN A 335 21.91 37.55 -41.87
C GLN A 335 22.08 39.05 -41.60
N LEU A 336 20.99 39.81 -41.72
CA LEU A 336 20.98 41.24 -41.37
C LEU A 336 20.55 41.39 -39.91
N TYR A 337 21.21 42.30 -39.19
CA TYR A 337 20.82 42.75 -37.86
C TYR A 337 20.94 44.26 -37.73
N VAL A 338 20.34 44.81 -36.68
CA VAL A 338 20.34 46.24 -36.40
C VAL A 338 21.08 46.46 -35.08
N PRO A 339 22.37 46.84 -35.10
CA PRO A 339 23.10 47.16 -33.88
C PRO A 339 22.42 48.31 -33.14
N GLY A 340 22.24 48.16 -31.82
CA GLY A 340 21.61 49.17 -30.97
C GLY A 340 20.08 49.13 -30.94
N LEU A 341 19.43 48.25 -31.72
CA LEU A 341 17.99 48.03 -31.59
C LEU A 341 17.69 47.38 -30.24
N THR A 342 16.85 48.02 -29.43
CA THR A 342 16.50 47.50 -28.11
C THR A 342 15.67 46.22 -28.25
N GLU A 343 16.15 45.14 -27.63
CA GLU A 343 15.43 43.89 -27.45
C GLU A 343 14.89 43.79 -26.02
N PHE A 344 13.57 43.69 -25.88
CA PHE A 344 12.94 43.53 -24.59
C PHE A 344 12.47 42.07 -24.39
N PRO A 345 12.96 41.35 -23.36
CA PRO A 345 12.49 40.00 -23.07
C PRO A 345 11.06 40.02 -22.54
N VAL A 346 10.21 39.16 -23.07
CA VAL A 346 8.79 39.11 -22.73
C VAL A 346 8.33 37.69 -22.41
N HIS A 347 7.41 37.58 -21.44
CA HIS A 347 6.89 36.31 -20.94
C HIS A 347 5.37 36.16 -21.11
N SER A 348 4.68 37.22 -21.55
CA SER A 348 3.26 37.20 -21.84
C SER A 348 2.87 38.27 -22.85
N VAL A 349 1.65 38.15 -23.39
CA VAL A 349 1.07 39.13 -24.30
C VAL A 349 0.89 40.48 -23.61
N GLU A 350 0.50 40.48 -22.33
CA GLU A 350 0.33 41.68 -21.51
C GLU A 350 1.65 42.43 -21.35
N GLY A 351 2.76 41.70 -21.17
CA GLY A 351 4.09 42.30 -21.13
C GLY A 351 4.44 43.03 -22.42
N ILE A 352 4.10 42.45 -23.58
CA ILE A 352 4.29 43.12 -24.88
C ILE A 352 3.42 44.36 -24.96
N ASN A 353 2.14 44.27 -24.60
CA ASN A 353 1.21 45.38 -24.68
C ASN A 353 1.58 46.55 -23.75
N GLN A 354 2.28 46.29 -22.66
CA GLN A 354 2.86 47.33 -21.80
C GLN A 354 4.05 48.03 -22.47
N VAL A 355 4.92 47.25 -23.14
CA VAL A 355 6.13 47.75 -23.81
C VAL A 355 5.80 48.52 -25.09
N SER A 356 4.81 48.08 -25.85
CA SER A 356 4.38 48.68 -27.13
C SER A 356 3.31 49.75 -26.99
N ARG A 357 2.90 50.09 -25.76
CA ARG A 357 1.83 51.07 -25.50
C ARG A 357 2.16 52.41 -26.16
N ASP A 358 1.23 52.88 -27.00
CA ASP A 358 1.29 54.14 -27.75
C ASP A 358 2.42 54.27 -28.82
N ARG A 359 3.08 53.16 -29.17
CA ARG A 359 4.18 53.13 -30.16
C ARG A 359 3.72 52.46 -31.45
N ARG A 360 3.47 53.26 -32.49
CA ARG A 360 3.07 52.79 -33.82
C ARG A 360 4.31 52.55 -34.69
N GLY A 361 4.75 51.30 -34.77
CA GLY A 361 5.87 50.89 -35.64
C GLY A 361 5.84 49.41 -35.97
N PHE A 362 6.89 48.95 -36.66
CA PHE A 362 7.11 47.55 -36.97
C PHE A 362 7.42 46.78 -35.69
N LEU A 363 6.58 45.80 -35.38
CA LEU A 363 6.82 44.85 -34.30
C LEU A 363 7.70 43.71 -34.82
N VAL A 364 8.90 43.59 -34.26
CA VAL A 364 9.79 42.46 -34.48
C VAL A 364 9.72 41.57 -33.25
N CYS A 365 9.26 40.34 -33.42
CA CYS A 365 9.19 39.36 -32.35
C CYS A 365 10.03 38.15 -32.74
N GLN A 366 10.96 37.77 -31.86
CA GLN A 366 11.86 36.65 -32.08
C GLN A 366 11.65 35.61 -30.99
N ALA A 367 11.36 34.37 -31.38
CA ALA A 367 11.23 33.24 -30.48
C ALA A 367 12.40 32.27 -30.69
N HIS A 368 13.35 32.29 -29.76
CA HIS A 368 14.56 31.47 -29.83
C HIS A 368 14.39 30.19 -29.01
N PRO A 369 14.38 29.00 -29.64
CA PRO A 369 14.51 27.75 -28.90
C PRO A 369 15.92 27.65 -28.31
N ARG A 370 16.02 27.57 -26.98
CA ARG A 370 17.28 27.37 -26.23
C ARG A 370 17.68 25.89 -26.10
N GLY A 371 17.01 24.99 -26.82
CA GLY A 371 17.22 23.55 -26.80
C GLY A 371 16.16 22.76 -26.03
N LEU A 372 16.26 21.43 -26.13
CA LEU A 372 15.42 20.46 -25.40
C LEU A 372 15.78 20.45 -23.91
N ARG A 373 14.78 20.42 -23.03
CA ARG A 373 15.04 20.19 -21.59
C ARG A 373 15.66 18.81 -21.40
N GLY A 374 16.87 18.77 -20.83
CA GLY A 374 17.62 17.53 -20.58
C GLY A 374 18.41 16.99 -21.77
N GLY A 375 18.41 17.67 -22.92
CA GLY A 375 19.34 17.42 -24.02
C GLY A 375 20.52 18.39 -24.00
N SER A 376 21.67 17.98 -24.53
CA SER A 376 22.78 18.89 -24.82
C SER A 376 22.29 20.07 -25.66
N PRO A 377 22.77 21.31 -25.41
CA PRO A 377 22.29 22.48 -26.14
C PRO A 377 22.52 22.29 -27.63
N PHE A 378 21.45 22.31 -28.40
CA PHE A 378 21.53 22.57 -29.83
C PHE A 378 21.95 24.04 -29.95
N CYS A 379 23.19 24.30 -30.36
CA CYS A 379 23.56 25.61 -30.85
C CYS A 379 22.76 25.86 -32.15
N PRO A 380 22.04 26.99 -32.26
CA PRO A 380 21.52 27.47 -33.54
C PRO A 380 22.66 27.71 -34.54
#